data_AF-A0AAN7UFT8-F1
#
_entry.id   AF-A0AAN7UFT8-F1
#
_cell.length_a   1.000
_cell.length_b   1.000
_cell.length_c   1.000
_cell.angle_alpha   90.00
_cell.angle_beta   90.00
_cell.angle_gamma   90.00
#
_symmetry.space_group_name_H-M   'P 1'
#
loop_
_entity.id
_entity.type
_entity.pdbx_description
1 polymer ?
#
loop_
_entity_poly.entity_id
_entity_poly.type
_entity_poly.pdbx_seq_one_letter_code
_entity_poly.pdbx_strand_id
1 'polypeptide(L)'
;MATGQPWVFDHTGEDGIENDLNAYVTPPSKELVTSDAHNDIGINVIRTWPSIYDGTNSPHGVPVWWNPAGKVDVLISGAGPSGLAVAASLARQGVSFRILDKSDAPLAAGRADGVQPRFLETIASWGLASEVQEEGPLIERTAIYKDGQKLFFNRSHQSDSRYRGLHVITQGQIERIYIRDLARHKAIVERNCTLSDYTVCQDRDTTYPIRATIKNERTGGVQSVQAKFLVGSDGAASTIRKGLNIPFDGVSTDIYWGIMDCIYISDYPHAWVFGSVISSKHGGCVIIPREDGYIRLYTQLDISMAGPLAVSRQARDPTFNESGGKIDVHSITPEEVLEQANRIFSPYKLKFGAPLSWFAIWKSKADLMMSLRNEEN
;
A
#
# COMPACT_ATOMS: atom_id res chain seq x y z
N MET A 1 11.33 14.46 23.39
CA MET A 1 12.40 13.76 22.67
C MET A 1 13.00 12.76 23.64
N ALA A 2 12.82 11.46 23.42
CA ALA A 2 13.42 10.46 24.28
C ALA A 2 14.92 10.38 23.97
N THR A 3 15.75 10.99 24.82
CA THR A 3 17.21 10.87 24.79
C THR A 3 17.60 9.54 25.46
N GLY A 4 17.23 8.42 24.85
CA GLY A 4 17.73 7.11 25.24
C GLY A 4 19.02 6.84 24.47
N GLN A 5 20.13 6.62 25.16
CA GLN A 5 21.30 5.99 24.55
C GLN A 5 20.84 4.66 23.93
N PRO A 6 21.21 4.35 22.67
CA PRO A 6 20.90 3.06 22.07
C PRO A 6 21.41 1.96 22.99
N TRP A 7 20.66 0.86 23.10
CA TRP A 7 21.12 -0.30 23.83
C TRP A 7 22.42 -0.81 23.18
N VAL A 8 23.52 -0.75 23.93
CA VAL A 8 24.82 -1.28 23.51
C VAL A 8 24.95 -2.67 24.13
N PHE A 9 25.13 -3.68 23.29
CA PHE A 9 25.49 -5.02 23.73
C PHE A 9 26.90 -4.98 24.33
N ASP A 10 27.03 -5.29 25.62
CA ASP A 10 28.30 -5.20 26.34
C ASP A 10 29.19 -6.40 26.00
N HIS A 11 30.24 -6.19 25.21
CA HIS A 11 31.24 -7.20 24.88
C HIS A 11 32.43 -7.09 25.84
N THR A 12 32.33 -7.75 27.01
CA THR A 12 33.43 -7.88 27.98
C THR A 12 34.17 -9.23 27.84
N GLY A 13 34.46 -9.64 26.61
CA GLY A 13 35.29 -10.83 26.33
C GLY A 13 36.22 -10.57 25.15
N GLU A 14 37.52 -10.74 25.36
CA GLU A 14 38.62 -10.48 24.42
C GLU A 14 38.67 -11.39 23.16
N ASP A 15 37.61 -12.18 22.90
CA ASP A 15 37.49 -12.99 21.69
C ASP A 15 36.46 -12.35 20.74
N GLY A 16 36.97 -11.56 19.80
CA GLY A 16 36.18 -10.75 18.87
C GLY A 16 35.18 -11.55 18.04
N ILE A 17 33.93 -11.10 18.03
CA ILE A 17 32.86 -11.51 17.11
C ILE A 17 33.20 -11.19 15.64
N GLU A 18 34.26 -10.42 15.38
CA GLU A 18 34.75 -10.15 14.02
C GLU A 18 35.07 -11.41 13.20
N ASN A 19 35.22 -12.58 13.83
CA ASN A 19 35.46 -13.86 13.15
C ASN A 19 34.35 -14.91 13.31
N ASP A 20 33.19 -14.59 13.89
CA ASP A 20 32.05 -15.50 13.79
C ASP A 20 31.38 -15.29 12.42
N LEU A 21 31.81 -16.08 11.44
CA LEU A 21 31.22 -16.14 10.10
C LEU A 21 29.71 -16.44 10.10
N ASN A 22 29.14 -16.83 11.24
CA ASN A 22 27.70 -17.04 11.42
C ASN A 22 26.97 -15.90 12.17
N ALA A 23 27.67 -14.87 12.64
CA ALA A 23 27.04 -13.74 13.30
C ALA A 23 26.24 -12.91 12.29
N TYR A 24 24.95 -12.71 12.56
CA TYR A 24 24.08 -11.90 11.72
C TYR A 24 24.47 -10.41 11.81
N VAL A 25 25.11 -9.91 10.74
CA VAL A 25 25.39 -8.48 10.61
C VAL A 25 24.14 -7.78 10.11
N THR A 26 23.52 -6.94 10.94
CA THR A 26 22.40 -6.09 10.51
C THR A 26 22.89 -5.10 9.45
N PRO A 27 22.22 -5.00 8.28
CA PRO A 27 22.63 -4.06 7.25
C PRO A 27 22.36 -2.62 7.72
N PRO A 28 23.06 -1.62 7.15
CA PRO A 28 22.83 -0.24 7.51
C PRO A 28 21.39 0.15 7.21
N SER A 29 20.79 0.88 8.14
CA SER A 29 19.44 1.40 7.95
C SER A 29 19.40 2.39 6.80
N LYS A 30 18.33 2.35 6.00
CA LYS A 30 18.07 3.31 4.92
C LYS A 30 16.97 4.27 5.35
N GLU A 31 17.12 5.54 5.02
CA GLU A 31 16.06 6.53 5.18
C GLU A 31 15.31 6.66 3.85
N LEU A 32 14.01 6.35 3.88
CA LEU A 32 13.15 6.43 2.72
C LEU A 32 12.22 7.61 2.87
N VAL A 33 12.26 8.53 1.91
CA VAL A 33 11.25 9.58 1.78
C VAL A 33 9.91 8.91 1.49
N THR A 34 8.89 9.22 2.30
CA THR A 34 7.63 8.47 2.30
C THR A 34 6.57 9.03 1.36
N SER A 35 6.72 10.31 0.99
CA SER A 35 5.78 11.06 0.17
C SER A 35 6.53 11.83 -0.90
N ASP A 36 6.06 11.79 -2.15
CA ASP A 36 6.64 12.55 -3.25
C ASP A 36 6.28 14.05 -3.18
N ALA A 37 5.25 14.40 -2.41
CA ALA A 37 4.87 15.78 -2.11
C ALA A 37 5.06 16.09 -0.62
N HIS A 38 5.43 17.33 -0.32
CA HIS A 38 5.76 17.78 1.03
C HIS A 38 4.95 19.01 1.41
N ASN A 39 4.74 19.19 2.72
CA ASN A 39 4.19 20.44 3.25
C ASN A 39 5.32 21.38 3.69
N ASP A 40 4.94 22.59 4.07
CA ASP A 40 5.83 23.63 4.62
C ASP A 40 6.62 23.24 5.87
N ILE A 41 6.21 22.19 6.61
CA ILE A 41 6.92 21.69 7.79
C ILE A 41 8.19 20.91 7.40
N GLY A 42 8.20 20.23 6.24
CA GLY A 42 9.39 19.56 5.71
C GLY A 42 9.13 18.16 5.16
N ILE A 43 10.17 17.32 5.21
CA ILE A 43 10.20 15.99 4.61
C ILE A 43 10.05 14.93 5.71
N ASN A 44 9.17 13.96 5.48
CA ASN A 44 9.06 12.78 6.34
C ASN A 44 9.89 11.64 5.77
N VAL A 45 10.63 10.96 6.65
CA VAL A 45 11.44 9.81 6.31
C VAL A 45 11.10 8.65 7.25
N ILE A 46 10.92 7.45 6.67
CA ILE A 46 10.86 6.21 7.44
C ILE A 46 12.21 5.54 7.33
N ARG A 47 12.77 5.21 8.50
CA ARG A 47 13.95 4.36 8.59
C ARG A 47 13.54 2.91 8.36
N THR A 48 14.16 2.26 7.38
CA THR A 48 13.99 0.84 7.11
C THR A 48 15.27 0.08 7.43
N TRP A 49 15.09 -1.19 7.78
CA TRP A 49 16.17 -2.14 8.00
C TRP A 49 16.05 -3.20 6.92
N PRO A 50 16.89 -3.10 5.88
CA PRO A 50 16.91 -4.11 4.85
C PRO A 50 17.06 -5.50 5.46
N SER A 51 16.38 -6.49 4.92
CA SER A 51 16.39 -7.83 5.49
C SER A 51 16.01 -8.87 4.45
N ILE A 52 15.90 -10.13 4.86
CA ILE A 52 15.34 -11.18 4.00
C ILE A 52 13.91 -10.85 3.51
N TYR A 53 13.21 -9.92 4.16
CA TYR A 53 11.88 -9.46 3.73
C TYR A 53 11.91 -8.60 2.46
N ASP A 54 13.10 -8.12 2.03
CA ASP A 54 13.32 -7.49 0.72
C ASP A 54 13.44 -8.53 -0.40
N GLY A 55 13.13 -9.78 -0.11
CA GLY A 55 13.10 -10.85 -1.09
C GLY A 55 14.47 -11.13 -1.69
N THR A 56 14.51 -11.33 -3.01
CA THR A 56 15.76 -11.55 -3.75
C THR A 56 16.66 -10.32 -3.87
N ASN A 57 16.19 -9.16 -3.42
CA ASN A 57 16.99 -7.94 -3.33
C ASN A 57 17.62 -7.73 -1.95
N SER A 58 17.52 -8.74 -1.07
CA SER A 58 18.20 -8.77 0.22
C SER A 58 19.70 -8.45 0.07
N PRO A 59 20.26 -7.51 0.85
CA PRO A 59 21.69 -7.17 0.79
C PRO A 59 22.60 -8.31 1.25
N HIS A 60 22.07 -9.31 1.97
CA HIS A 60 22.80 -10.51 2.38
C HIS A 60 22.77 -11.61 1.31
N GLY A 61 22.30 -11.28 0.11
CA GLY A 61 22.02 -12.24 -0.93
C GLY A 61 20.77 -13.06 -0.62
N VAL A 62 20.53 -14.04 -1.50
CA VAL A 62 19.46 -15.02 -1.33
C VAL A 62 19.99 -16.21 -0.52
N PRO A 63 19.19 -16.79 0.39
CA PRO A 63 19.60 -17.99 1.12
C PRO A 63 19.89 -19.15 0.17
N VAL A 64 20.90 -19.96 0.50
CA VAL A 64 21.32 -21.11 -0.33
C VAL A 64 20.19 -22.13 -0.52
N TRP A 65 19.29 -22.26 0.44
CA TRP A 65 18.11 -23.13 0.34
C TRP A 65 17.08 -22.64 -0.68
N TRP A 66 17.13 -21.36 -1.07
CA TRP A 66 16.22 -20.79 -2.04
C TRP A 66 16.82 -20.92 -3.44
N ASN A 67 16.37 -21.94 -4.16
CA ASN A 67 16.72 -22.16 -5.56
C ASN A 67 15.42 -22.33 -6.37
N PRO A 68 14.90 -21.25 -6.98
CA PRO A 68 13.58 -21.28 -7.61
C PRO A 68 13.58 -22.22 -8.82
N ALA A 69 12.65 -23.18 -8.83
CA ALA A 69 12.54 -24.13 -9.91
C ALA A 69 12.16 -23.46 -11.25
N GLY A 70 12.62 -24.04 -12.35
CA GLY A 70 12.20 -23.66 -13.71
C GLY A 70 10.79 -24.16 -14.08
N LYS A 71 10.21 -25.06 -13.26
CA LYS A 71 8.84 -25.54 -13.39
C LYS A 71 8.12 -25.42 -12.05
N VAL A 72 6.93 -24.84 -12.05
CA VAL A 72 6.11 -24.65 -10.83
C VAL A 72 4.64 -24.90 -11.13
N ASP A 73 3.82 -25.16 -10.11
CA ASP A 73 2.38 -25.25 -10.30
C ASP A 73 1.80 -23.87 -10.61
N VAL A 74 2.20 -22.83 -9.87
CA VAL A 74 1.64 -21.47 -10.01
C VAL A 74 2.75 -20.43 -10.15
N LEU A 75 2.68 -19.62 -11.20
CA LEU A 75 3.44 -18.37 -11.29
C LEU A 75 2.55 -17.19 -10.94
N ILE A 76 2.98 -16.37 -9.98
CA ILE A 76 2.24 -15.18 -9.52
C ILE A 76 3.00 -13.93 -9.97
N SER A 77 2.33 -13.03 -10.68
CA SER A 77 2.88 -11.74 -11.10
C SER A 77 2.28 -10.63 -10.23
N GLY A 78 3.11 -10.01 -9.38
CA GLY A 78 2.74 -8.96 -8.44
C GLY A 78 2.64 -9.46 -6.99
N ALA A 79 3.42 -8.86 -6.09
CA ALA A 79 3.44 -9.15 -4.66
C ALA A 79 2.80 -8.03 -3.82
N GLY A 80 1.70 -7.45 -4.33
CA GLY A 80 0.77 -6.70 -3.51
C GLY A 80 -0.14 -7.62 -2.66
N PRO A 81 -1.12 -7.06 -1.94
CA PRO A 81 -1.97 -7.82 -1.02
C PRO A 81 -2.63 -9.07 -1.64
N SER A 82 -3.14 -8.96 -2.88
CA SER A 82 -3.79 -10.09 -3.58
C SER A 82 -2.81 -11.22 -3.89
N GLY A 83 -1.64 -10.91 -4.46
CA GLY A 83 -0.65 -11.92 -4.83
C GLY A 83 -0.02 -12.59 -3.61
N LEU A 84 0.24 -11.82 -2.55
CA LEU A 84 0.73 -12.34 -1.29
C LEU A 84 -0.30 -13.24 -0.58
N ALA A 85 -1.59 -12.88 -0.62
CA ALA A 85 -2.66 -13.73 -0.09
C ALA A 85 -2.78 -15.07 -0.86
N VAL A 86 -2.65 -15.04 -2.19
CA VAL A 86 -2.60 -16.26 -3.01
C VAL A 86 -1.38 -17.11 -2.62
N ALA A 87 -0.20 -16.52 -2.53
CA ALA A 87 1.01 -17.23 -2.12
C ALA A 87 0.89 -17.85 -0.71
N ALA A 88 0.33 -17.12 0.26
CA ALA A 88 0.10 -17.61 1.62
C ALA A 88 -0.86 -18.81 1.64
N SER A 89 -1.90 -18.77 0.81
CA SER A 89 -2.83 -19.90 0.65
C SER A 89 -2.16 -21.12 0.01
N LEU A 90 -1.37 -20.94 -1.05
CA LEU A 90 -0.67 -22.02 -1.75
C LEU A 90 0.41 -22.67 -0.87
N ALA A 91 1.13 -21.88 -0.09
CA ALA A 91 2.17 -22.35 0.82
C ALA A 91 1.64 -23.40 1.83
N ARG A 92 0.44 -23.19 2.35
CA ARG A 92 -0.22 -24.12 3.29
C ARG A 92 -0.69 -25.41 2.65
N GLN A 93 -0.91 -25.39 1.33
CA GLN A 93 -1.34 -26.55 0.55
C GLN A 93 -0.15 -27.35 -0.02
N GLY A 94 1.09 -26.89 0.18
CA GLY A 94 2.27 -27.51 -0.40
C GLY A 94 2.34 -27.42 -1.93
N VAL A 95 1.59 -26.49 -2.53
CA VAL A 95 1.59 -26.26 -3.98
C VAL A 95 2.81 -25.43 -4.34
N SER A 96 3.57 -25.82 -5.37
CA SER A 96 4.79 -25.11 -5.75
C SER A 96 4.45 -23.79 -6.46
N PHE A 97 5.10 -22.70 -6.05
CA PHE A 97 4.88 -21.40 -6.68
C PHE A 97 6.13 -20.54 -6.74
N ARG A 98 6.10 -19.57 -7.65
CA ARG A 98 6.99 -18.41 -7.69
C ARG A 98 6.15 -17.15 -7.65
N ILE A 99 6.63 -16.10 -6.97
CA ILE A 99 5.95 -14.82 -6.85
C ILE A 99 6.91 -13.69 -7.20
N LEU A 100 6.55 -12.94 -8.24
CA LEU A 100 7.37 -11.87 -8.80
C LEU A 100 6.85 -10.52 -8.37
N ASP A 101 7.76 -9.57 -8.19
CA ASP A 101 7.39 -8.17 -8.01
C ASP A 101 8.45 -7.25 -8.60
N LYS A 102 7.97 -6.20 -9.27
CA LYS A 102 8.84 -5.22 -9.93
C LYS A 102 9.51 -4.28 -8.95
N SER A 103 8.90 -4.04 -7.79
CA SER A 103 9.50 -3.19 -6.77
C SER A 103 10.71 -3.88 -6.16
N ASP A 104 11.61 -3.08 -5.62
CA ASP A 104 12.86 -3.53 -5.02
C ASP A 104 12.70 -3.97 -3.57
N ALA A 105 11.63 -3.53 -2.90
CA ALA A 105 11.25 -3.85 -1.52
C ALA A 105 9.70 -3.75 -1.32
N PRO A 106 9.16 -4.19 -0.17
CA PRO A 106 7.76 -3.93 0.20
C PRO A 106 7.44 -2.43 0.26
N LEU A 107 6.14 -2.08 0.18
CA LEU A 107 5.74 -0.67 0.24
C LEU A 107 6.18 0.00 1.56
N ALA A 108 6.87 1.13 1.47
CA ALA A 108 7.29 1.91 2.64
C ALA A 108 6.12 2.64 3.31
N ALA A 109 5.27 3.30 2.51
CA ALA A 109 4.05 3.97 2.93
C ALA A 109 2.84 3.39 2.17
N GLY A 110 1.90 2.81 2.93
CA GLY A 110 0.74 2.09 2.41
C GLY A 110 -0.32 2.98 1.75
N ARG A 111 -0.90 2.51 0.64
CA ARG A 111 -2.03 3.20 -0.02
C ARG A 111 -3.38 2.79 0.56
N ALA A 112 -3.49 1.55 1.03
CA ALA A 112 -4.64 1.04 1.77
C ALA A 112 -4.34 0.95 3.27
N ASP A 113 -5.39 1.01 4.09
CA ASP A 113 -5.27 1.02 5.55
C ASP A 113 -6.41 0.31 6.30
N GLY A 114 -7.67 0.45 5.86
CA GLY A 114 -8.81 -0.21 6.52
C GLY A 114 -8.97 -1.68 6.15
N VAL A 115 -9.01 -2.57 7.15
CA VAL A 115 -9.37 -3.99 6.98
C VAL A 115 -10.68 -4.33 7.71
N GLN A 116 -11.55 -5.02 6.98
CA GLN A 116 -12.88 -5.41 7.44
C GLN A 116 -12.84 -6.72 8.25
N PRO A 117 -13.82 -6.98 9.13
CA PRO A 117 -13.88 -8.24 9.89
C PRO A 117 -13.75 -9.51 9.03
N ARG A 118 -14.34 -9.54 7.83
CA ARG A 118 -14.26 -10.69 6.92
C ARG A 118 -12.84 -10.97 6.41
N PHE A 119 -12.02 -9.92 6.28
CA PHE A 119 -10.60 -10.10 5.97
C PHE A 119 -9.90 -10.82 7.13
N LEU A 120 -10.13 -10.38 8.37
CA LEU A 120 -9.57 -11.00 9.56
C LEU A 120 -9.99 -12.46 9.73
N GLU A 121 -11.25 -12.80 9.44
CA GLU A 121 -11.71 -14.20 9.40
C GLU A 121 -10.93 -15.04 8.39
N THR A 122 -10.70 -14.50 7.20
CA THR A 122 -9.96 -15.20 6.14
C THR A 122 -8.54 -15.48 6.59
N ILE A 123 -7.80 -14.46 7.05
CA ILE A 123 -6.41 -14.64 7.46
C ILE A 123 -6.26 -15.36 8.81
N ALA A 124 -7.33 -15.44 9.61
CA ALA A 124 -7.35 -16.26 10.81
C ALA A 124 -7.24 -17.76 10.48
N SER A 125 -7.80 -18.20 9.34
CA SER A 125 -7.60 -19.57 8.85
C SER A 125 -6.13 -19.90 8.54
N TRP A 126 -5.30 -18.86 8.42
CA TRP A 126 -3.87 -18.94 8.19
C TRP A 126 -3.04 -18.69 9.46
N GLY A 127 -3.67 -18.34 10.59
CA GLY A 127 -2.98 -18.00 11.83
C GLY A 127 -2.38 -16.59 11.85
N LEU A 128 -2.74 -15.72 10.92
CA LEU A 128 -2.14 -14.37 10.76
C LEU A 128 -3.00 -13.25 11.37
N ALA A 129 -4.22 -13.55 11.83
CA ALA A 129 -5.14 -12.53 12.34
C ALA A 129 -4.62 -11.81 13.60
N SER A 130 -3.87 -12.49 14.47
CA SER A 130 -3.30 -11.85 15.67
C SER A 130 -2.22 -10.83 15.30
N GLU A 131 -1.32 -11.19 14.36
CA GLU A 131 -0.30 -10.26 13.87
C GLU A 131 -0.92 -8.99 13.25
N VAL A 132 -2.10 -9.10 12.63
CA VAL A 132 -2.81 -7.93 12.09
C VAL A 132 -3.55 -7.12 13.18
N GLN A 133 -4.11 -7.78 14.20
CA GLN A 133 -4.83 -7.09 15.29
C GLN A 133 -3.90 -6.35 16.25
N GLU A 134 -2.66 -6.82 16.39
CA GLU A 134 -1.63 -6.17 17.21
C GLU A 134 -1.02 -4.95 16.51
N GLU A 135 -1.35 -4.73 15.23
CA GLU A 135 -0.89 -3.61 14.43
C GLU A 135 -1.98 -2.54 14.28
N GLY A 136 -1.64 -1.30 14.62
CA GLY A 136 -2.50 -0.13 14.42
C GLY A 136 -3.79 -0.10 15.25
N PRO A 137 -4.65 0.92 15.06
CA PRO A 137 -5.80 1.12 15.91
C PRO A 137 -7.02 0.29 15.50
N LEU A 138 -7.75 -0.22 16.50
CA LEU A 138 -9.11 -0.72 16.36
C LEU A 138 -10.12 0.43 16.56
N ILE A 139 -10.89 0.72 15.52
CA ILE A 139 -11.92 1.77 15.54
C ILE A 139 -13.31 1.16 15.69
N GLU A 140 -13.92 1.33 16.85
CA GLU A 140 -15.25 0.79 17.16
C GLU A 140 -16.40 1.79 17.02
N ARG A 141 -16.11 3.06 16.77
CA ARG A 141 -17.11 4.13 16.67
C ARG A 141 -16.99 4.89 15.35
N THR A 142 -18.11 5.47 14.92
CA THR A 142 -18.17 6.41 13.80
C THR A 142 -18.74 7.74 14.26
N ALA A 143 -18.16 8.83 13.79
CA ALA A 143 -18.69 10.18 13.94
C ALA A 143 -19.18 10.74 12.58
N ILE A 144 -20.34 11.40 12.55
CA ILE A 144 -20.82 12.13 11.37
C ILE A 144 -21.14 13.55 11.77
N TYR A 145 -20.58 14.49 11.03
CA TYR A 145 -20.80 15.92 11.20
C TYR A 145 -21.35 16.52 9.90
N LYS A 146 -22.27 17.46 10.03
CA LYS A 146 -22.77 18.25 8.92
C LYS A 146 -22.81 19.72 9.30
N ASP A 147 -22.20 20.57 8.47
CA ASP A 147 -22.20 22.04 8.63
C ASP A 147 -21.79 22.47 10.07
N GLY A 148 -20.72 21.87 10.59
CA GLY A 148 -20.18 22.14 11.93
C GLY A 148 -20.89 21.44 13.09
N GLN A 149 -22.05 20.80 12.83
CA GLN A 149 -22.86 20.15 13.87
C GLN A 149 -22.67 18.63 13.87
N LYS A 150 -22.58 18.04 15.06
CA LYS A 150 -22.52 16.58 15.24
C LYS A 150 -23.90 15.98 14.99
N LEU A 151 -24.02 15.14 13.97
CA LEU A 151 -25.26 14.40 13.66
C LEU A 151 -25.27 13.01 14.29
N PHE A 152 -24.11 12.34 14.32
CA PHE A 152 -23.99 10.97 14.81
C PHE A 152 -22.67 10.77 15.53
N PHE A 153 -22.69 10.04 16.63
CA PHE A 153 -21.51 9.48 17.27
C PHE A 153 -21.91 8.25 18.07
N ASN A 154 -21.67 7.06 17.51
CA ASN A 154 -22.01 5.80 18.18
C ASN A 154 -21.13 4.65 17.69
N ARG A 155 -21.30 3.47 18.29
CA ARG A 155 -20.65 2.24 17.86
C ARG A 155 -21.06 1.85 16.44
N SER A 156 -20.09 1.43 15.67
CA SER A 156 -20.26 0.96 14.30
C SER A 156 -20.35 -0.55 14.33
N HIS A 157 -21.57 -1.09 14.45
CA HIS A 157 -21.78 -2.53 14.35
C HIS A 157 -21.66 -2.93 12.88
N GLN A 158 -20.48 -3.38 12.48
CA GLN A 158 -20.17 -3.74 11.09
C GLN A 158 -20.68 -5.16 10.75
N SER A 159 -20.63 -6.12 11.69
CA SER A 159 -21.08 -7.51 11.47
C SER A 159 -21.19 -8.32 12.78
N ASP A 160 -21.67 -9.56 12.66
CA ASP A 160 -21.72 -10.62 13.68
C ASP A 160 -20.39 -11.38 13.86
N SER A 161 -19.32 -10.93 13.19
CA SER A 161 -17.98 -11.50 13.31
C SER A 161 -17.44 -11.41 14.74
N ARG A 162 -16.58 -12.37 15.10
CA ARG A 162 -15.76 -12.27 16.33
C ARG A 162 -14.79 -11.09 16.29
N TYR A 163 -14.41 -10.65 15.09
CA TYR A 163 -13.59 -9.46 14.89
C TYR A 163 -14.51 -8.25 14.76
N ARG A 164 -14.34 -7.25 15.63
CA ARG A 164 -15.21 -6.08 15.70
C ARG A 164 -14.55 -4.86 15.08
N GLY A 165 -15.35 -3.84 14.76
CA GLY A 165 -14.86 -2.54 14.30
C GLY A 165 -14.10 -2.56 12.98
N LEU A 166 -13.56 -1.40 12.64
CA LEU A 166 -12.62 -1.22 11.54
C LEU A 166 -11.21 -1.31 12.11
N HIS A 167 -10.43 -2.30 11.70
CA HIS A 167 -9.02 -2.35 12.03
C HIS A 167 -8.26 -1.55 11.00
N VAL A 168 -7.33 -0.72 11.46
CA VAL A 168 -6.55 0.13 10.58
C VAL A 168 -5.08 -0.25 10.69
N ILE A 169 -4.49 -0.62 9.57
CA ILE A 169 -3.13 -1.13 9.47
C ILE A 169 -2.57 -0.74 8.11
N THR A 170 -1.34 -0.26 8.05
CA THR A 170 -0.76 0.11 6.75
C THR A 170 -0.66 -1.08 5.82
N GLN A 171 -0.90 -0.86 4.53
CA GLN A 171 -0.68 -1.89 3.51
C GLN A 171 0.74 -2.49 3.60
N GLY A 172 1.76 -1.67 3.89
CA GLY A 172 3.13 -2.15 4.06
C GLY A 172 3.28 -3.15 5.21
N GLN A 173 2.57 -2.96 6.33
CA GLN A 173 2.59 -3.92 7.43
C GLN A 173 1.87 -5.22 7.07
N ILE A 174 0.72 -5.15 6.41
CA ILE A 174 0.05 -6.37 5.89
C ILE A 174 0.99 -7.15 4.96
N GLU A 175 1.66 -6.46 4.03
CA GLU A 175 2.62 -7.07 3.12
C GLU A 175 3.78 -7.74 3.89
N ARG A 176 4.33 -7.08 4.91
CA ARG A 176 5.39 -7.66 5.75
C ARG A 176 4.94 -8.87 6.55
N ILE A 177 3.70 -8.89 7.06
CA ILE A 177 3.13 -10.06 7.75
C ILE A 177 3.08 -11.25 6.78
N TYR A 178 2.56 -11.04 5.56
CA TYR A 178 2.57 -12.09 4.54
C TYR A 178 3.98 -12.53 4.15
N ILE A 179 4.91 -11.60 3.91
CA ILE A 179 6.27 -11.94 3.49
C ILE A 179 7.00 -12.74 4.58
N ARG A 180 6.82 -12.37 5.85
CA ARG A 180 7.35 -13.13 6.99
C ARG A 180 6.73 -14.52 7.06
N ASP A 181 5.43 -14.66 6.82
CA ASP A 181 4.76 -15.95 6.71
C ASP A 181 5.33 -16.81 5.56
N LEU A 182 5.55 -16.22 4.38
CA LEU A 182 6.17 -16.91 3.24
C LEU A 182 7.58 -17.39 3.57
N ALA A 183 8.38 -16.59 4.27
CA ALA A 183 9.71 -16.98 4.72
C ALA A 183 9.69 -18.20 5.66
N ARG A 184 8.70 -18.28 6.57
CA ARG A 184 8.47 -19.47 7.42
C ARG A 184 8.18 -20.73 6.58
N HIS A 185 7.60 -20.55 5.39
CA HIS A 185 7.33 -21.62 4.42
C HIS A 185 8.44 -21.80 3.36
N LYS A 186 9.62 -21.20 3.57
CA LYS A 186 10.77 -21.26 2.64
C LYS A 186 10.43 -20.72 1.23
N ALA A 187 9.56 -19.72 1.15
CA ALA A 187 9.26 -18.98 -0.06
C ALA A 187 9.79 -17.53 0.06
N ILE A 188 10.29 -16.98 -1.04
CA ILE A 188 10.84 -15.63 -1.11
C ILE A 188 10.22 -14.92 -2.31
N VAL A 189 9.90 -13.64 -2.15
CA VAL A 189 9.44 -12.78 -3.26
C VAL A 189 10.62 -12.43 -4.16
N GLU A 190 10.44 -12.64 -5.45
CA GLU A 190 11.43 -12.27 -6.46
C GLU A 190 11.27 -10.80 -6.82
N ARG A 191 12.10 -9.95 -6.20
CA ARG A 191 12.10 -8.50 -6.37
C ARG A 191 12.89 -8.06 -7.60
N ASN A 192 12.54 -6.88 -8.11
CA ASN A 192 13.01 -6.35 -9.39
C ASN A 192 12.73 -7.32 -10.57
N CYS A 193 11.73 -8.20 -10.44
CA CYS A 193 11.39 -9.18 -11.46
C CYS A 193 10.02 -8.86 -12.06
N THR A 194 9.95 -8.79 -13.39
CA THR A 194 8.70 -8.61 -14.14
C THR A 194 8.43 -9.85 -14.98
N LEU A 195 7.14 -10.13 -15.20
CA LEU A 195 6.72 -11.01 -16.28
C LEU A 195 6.75 -10.20 -17.59
N SER A 196 7.80 -10.40 -18.39
CA SER A 196 7.96 -9.62 -19.64
C SER A 196 7.11 -10.17 -20.78
N ASP A 197 6.90 -11.49 -20.81
CA ASP A 197 6.10 -12.17 -21.82
C ASP A 197 5.57 -13.51 -21.30
N TYR A 198 4.47 -14.01 -21.87
CA TYR A 198 3.99 -15.36 -21.64
C TYR A 198 3.21 -15.91 -22.84
N THR A 199 3.26 -17.23 -23.01
CA THR A 199 2.43 -17.97 -23.97
C THR A 199 1.70 -19.12 -23.27
N VAL A 200 0.54 -19.49 -23.81
CA VAL A 200 -0.25 -20.62 -23.34
C VAL A 200 -0.25 -21.68 -24.43
N CYS A 201 0.35 -22.82 -24.15
CA CYS A 201 0.32 -23.97 -25.02
C CYS A 201 -1.11 -24.56 -25.02
N GLN A 202 -1.66 -24.76 -26.21
CA GLN A 202 -3.01 -25.29 -26.41
C GLN A 202 -3.06 -26.83 -26.42
N ASP A 203 -1.90 -27.48 -26.32
CA ASP A 203 -1.83 -28.92 -26.21
C ASP A 203 -2.42 -29.37 -24.87
N ARG A 204 -3.44 -30.24 -24.91
CA ARG A 204 -4.11 -30.73 -23.69
C ARG A 204 -3.25 -31.71 -22.90
N ASP A 205 -2.22 -32.30 -23.51
CA ASP A 205 -1.35 -33.29 -22.88
C ASP A 205 -0.16 -32.66 -22.14
N THR A 206 0.09 -31.35 -22.31
CA THR A 206 1.18 -30.69 -21.55
C THR A 206 0.80 -30.44 -20.10
N THR A 207 1.62 -30.93 -19.18
CA THR A 207 1.44 -30.70 -17.74
C THR A 207 1.66 -29.24 -17.34
N TYR A 208 2.50 -28.49 -18.07
CA TYR A 208 2.82 -27.09 -17.78
C TYR A 208 2.57 -26.23 -19.03
N PRO A 209 1.30 -25.87 -19.32
CA PRO A 209 0.94 -25.16 -20.55
C PRO A 209 1.46 -23.72 -20.60
N ILE A 210 1.72 -23.08 -19.46
CA ILE A 210 2.22 -21.70 -19.44
C ILE A 210 3.73 -21.71 -19.65
N ARG A 211 4.22 -20.95 -20.64
CA ARG A 211 5.64 -20.61 -20.80
C ARG A 211 5.80 -19.12 -20.58
N ALA A 212 6.48 -18.75 -19.50
CA ALA A 212 6.67 -17.39 -19.06
C ALA A 212 8.14 -16.97 -19.18
N THR A 213 8.36 -15.70 -19.51
CA THR A 213 9.67 -15.06 -19.50
C THR A 213 9.73 -14.06 -18.35
N ILE A 214 10.62 -14.31 -17.41
CA ILE A 214 10.88 -13.43 -16.27
C ILE A 214 12.11 -12.60 -16.60
N LYS A 215 12.01 -11.28 -16.42
CA LYS A 215 13.13 -10.37 -16.57
C LYS A 215 13.45 -9.74 -15.23
N ASN A 216 14.71 -9.82 -14.81
CA ASN A 216 15.23 -9.02 -13.71
C ASN A 216 15.58 -7.63 -14.25
N GLU A 217 14.80 -6.61 -13.89
CA GLU A 217 14.95 -5.24 -14.40
C GLU A 217 16.25 -4.57 -13.94
N ARG A 218 16.82 -5.02 -12.82
CA ARG A 218 18.06 -4.46 -12.29
C ARG A 218 19.30 -5.05 -12.97
N THR A 219 19.34 -6.37 -13.16
CA THR A 219 20.52 -7.05 -13.74
C THR A 219 20.41 -7.27 -15.25
N GLY A 220 19.22 -7.11 -15.82
CA GLY A 220 18.92 -7.48 -17.20
C GLY A 220 18.81 -8.99 -17.44
N GLY A 221 18.98 -9.81 -16.40
CA GLY A 221 18.91 -11.26 -16.50
C GLY A 221 17.53 -11.75 -16.93
N VAL A 222 17.48 -12.75 -17.80
CA VAL A 222 16.24 -13.34 -18.31
C VAL A 222 16.17 -14.82 -17.95
N GLN A 223 15.01 -15.27 -17.48
CA GLN A 223 14.76 -16.67 -17.14
C GLN A 223 13.45 -17.14 -17.78
N SER A 224 13.46 -18.37 -18.31
CA SER A 224 12.23 -19.03 -18.76
C SER A 224 11.68 -19.93 -17.66
N VAL A 225 10.37 -19.84 -17.41
CA VAL A 225 9.65 -20.64 -16.43
C VAL A 225 8.45 -21.30 -17.08
N GLN A 226 8.18 -22.55 -16.71
CA GLN A 226 6.95 -23.24 -17.08
C GLN A 226 6.03 -23.35 -15.88
N ALA A 227 4.74 -23.07 -16.07
CA ALA A 227 3.76 -23.13 -15.00
C ALA A 227 2.48 -23.87 -15.42
N LYS A 228 1.75 -24.42 -14.45
CA LYS A 228 0.39 -24.94 -14.70
C LYS A 228 -0.62 -23.79 -14.77
N PHE A 229 -0.46 -22.82 -13.88
CA PHE A 229 -1.31 -21.63 -13.78
C PHE A 229 -0.47 -20.35 -13.71
N LEU A 230 -1.03 -19.28 -14.29
CA LEU A 230 -0.53 -17.92 -14.14
C LEU A 230 -1.58 -17.08 -13.40
N VAL A 231 -1.17 -16.41 -12.33
CA VAL A 231 -2.03 -15.51 -11.56
C VAL A 231 -1.55 -14.07 -11.76
N GLY A 232 -2.40 -13.25 -12.38
CA GLY A 232 -2.18 -11.81 -12.50
C GLY A 232 -2.63 -11.08 -11.23
N SER A 233 -1.67 -10.55 -10.46
CA SER A 233 -1.88 -9.71 -9.28
C SER A 233 -1.08 -8.40 -9.40
N ASP A 234 -0.88 -7.93 -10.63
CA ASP A 234 -0.01 -6.83 -11.06
C ASP A 234 -0.71 -5.46 -11.12
N GLY A 235 -1.88 -5.36 -10.48
CA GLY A 235 -2.59 -4.10 -10.21
C GLY A 235 -3.43 -3.55 -11.38
N ALA A 236 -3.93 -2.32 -11.23
CA ALA A 236 -4.87 -1.72 -12.20
C ALA A 236 -4.28 -1.58 -13.63
N ALA A 237 -2.96 -1.44 -13.74
CA ALA A 237 -2.26 -1.36 -15.02
C ALA A 237 -1.89 -2.72 -15.64
N SER A 238 -2.40 -3.83 -15.07
CA SER A 238 -2.06 -5.23 -15.37
C SER A 238 -1.76 -5.49 -16.85
N THR A 239 -0.57 -6.02 -17.12
CA THR A 239 -0.16 -6.42 -18.47
C THR A 239 -0.78 -7.76 -18.83
N ILE A 240 -0.97 -8.66 -17.85
CA ILE A 240 -1.63 -9.95 -18.04
C ILE A 240 -3.08 -9.76 -18.47
N ARG A 241 -3.84 -8.92 -17.75
CA ARG A 241 -5.23 -8.62 -18.12
C ARG A 241 -5.35 -8.09 -19.55
N LYS A 242 -4.48 -7.14 -19.90
CA LYS A 242 -4.44 -6.57 -21.26
C LYS A 242 -4.08 -7.62 -22.31
N GLY A 243 -3.12 -8.51 -22.00
CA GLY A 243 -2.76 -9.62 -22.87
C GLY A 243 -3.88 -10.64 -23.08
N LEU A 244 -4.76 -10.81 -22.10
CA LEU A 244 -5.99 -11.60 -22.22
C LEU A 244 -7.16 -10.84 -22.87
N ASN A 245 -6.95 -9.61 -23.32
CA ASN A 245 -8.00 -8.74 -23.86
C ASN A 245 -9.23 -8.57 -22.94
N ILE A 246 -9.05 -8.66 -21.61
CA ILE A 246 -10.13 -8.45 -20.65
C ILE A 246 -10.30 -6.94 -20.41
N PRO A 247 -11.41 -6.33 -20.86
CA PRO A 247 -11.62 -4.90 -20.67
C PRO A 247 -11.96 -4.57 -19.22
N PHE A 248 -11.76 -3.30 -18.88
CA PHE A 248 -12.40 -2.72 -17.71
C PHE A 248 -13.65 -1.99 -18.15
N ASP A 249 -14.80 -2.46 -17.67
CA ASP A 249 -16.07 -1.76 -17.80
C ASP A 249 -16.23 -0.89 -16.57
N GLY A 250 -16.15 0.42 -16.75
CA GLY A 250 -16.18 1.33 -15.63
C GLY A 250 -16.75 2.69 -15.94
N VAL A 251 -17.19 3.33 -14.87
CA VAL A 251 -17.69 4.70 -14.87
C VAL A 251 -16.75 5.54 -14.03
N SER A 252 -16.21 6.59 -14.64
CA SER A 252 -15.48 7.63 -13.91
C SER A 252 -16.42 8.76 -13.54
N THR A 253 -16.31 9.26 -12.32
CA THR A 253 -16.97 10.51 -11.90
C THR A 253 -15.98 11.66 -11.98
N ASP A 254 -16.44 12.90 -12.00
CA ASP A 254 -15.56 14.07 -11.84
C ASP A 254 -15.32 14.45 -10.38
N ILE A 255 -15.42 13.48 -9.47
CA ILE A 255 -15.09 13.69 -8.06
C ILE A 255 -13.61 13.38 -7.85
N TYR A 256 -12.89 14.34 -7.25
CA TYR A 256 -11.48 14.20 -6.91
C TYR A 256 -11.31 14.26 -5.39
N TRP A 257 -10.40 13.43 -4.88
CA TRP A 257 -10.06 13.35 -3.47
C TRP A 257 -8.59 13.68 -3.28
N GLY A 258 -8.31 14.69 -2.45
CA GLY A 258 -6.97 14.89 -1.90
C GLY A 258 -6.80 14.02 -0.66
N ILE A 259 -5.81 13.15 -0.67
CA ILE A 259 -5.55 12.18 0.38
C ILE A 259 -4.23 12.51 1.05
N MET A 260 -4.26 12.70 2.36
CA MET A 260 -3.10 13.12 3.14
C MET A 260 -2.98 12.31 4.43
N ASP A 261 -1.79 11.76 4.68
CA ASP A 261 -1.44 11.14 5.97
C ASP A 261 -0.55 12.11 6.73
N CYS A 262 -1.06 12.63 7.85
CA CYS A 262 -0.35 13.61 8.66
C CYS A 262 -0.77 13.56 10.13
N ILE A 263 0.08 14.09 11.00
CA ILE A 263 -0.35 14.50 12.34
C ILE A 263 -0.99 15.88 12.19
N TYR A 264 -2.22 16.06 12.68
CA TYR A 264 -2.92 17.34 12.61
C TYR A 264 -3.09 17.97 13.99
N ILE A 265 -2.96 19.29 14.06
CA ILE A 265 -3.40 20.09 15.19
C ILE A 265 -4.83 20.56 14.89
N SER A 266 -5.78 20.19 15.74
CA SER A 266 -7.19 20.51 15.53
C SER A 266 -7.98 20.66 16.82
N ASP A 267 -9.01 21.50 16.77
CA ASP A 267 -10.07 21.59 17.78
C ASP A 267 -11.31 20.72 17.43
N TYR A 268 -11.26 19.96 16.33
CA TYR A 268 -12.30 18.99 15.99
C TYR A 268 -12.34 17.84 17.02
N PRO A 269 -13.47 17.62 17.70
CA PRO A 269 -13.50 16.77 18.90
C PRO A 269 -13.38 15.26 18.63
N HIS A 270 -13.50 14.80 17.38
CA HIS A 270 -13.49 13.36 17.04
C HIS A 270 -12.41 13.00 16.00
N ALA A 271 -11.28 13.71 16.00
CA ALA A 271 -10.18 13.46 15.05
C ALA A 271 -9.62 12.02 15.11
N TRP A 272 -9.76 11.35 16.27
CA TRP A 272 -9.30 9.98 16.52
C TRP A 272 -10.39 8.91 16.35
N VAL A 273 -11.48 9.25 15.67
CA VAL A 273 -12.57 8.31 15.36
C VAL A 273 -12.77 8.32 13.85
N PHE A 274 -13.07 7.15 13.27
CA PHE A 274 -13.48 7.10 11.88
C PHE A 274 -14.72 7.99 11.69
N GLY A 275 -14.74 8.82 10.67
CA GLY A 275 -15.86 9.73 10.52
C GLY A 275 -15.94 10.47 9.22
N SER A 276 -17.10 11.08 9.00
CA SER A 276 -17.37 11.92 7.84
C SER A 276 -17.77 13.31 8.30
N VAL A 277 -17.10 14.33 7.76
CA VAL A 277 -17.44 15.74 7.94
C VAL A 277 -17.98 16.26 6.61
N ILE A 278 -19.21 16.73 6.60
CA ILE A 278 -19.92 17.12 5.39
C ILE A 278 -20.23 18.62 5.48
N SER A 279 -19.84 19.36 4.46
CA SER A 279 -20.31 20.72 4.23
C SER A 279 -21.29 20.72 3.07
N SER A 280 -22.47 21.31 3.29
CA SER A 280 -23.47 21.50 2.23
C SER A 280 -22.97 22.37 1.08
N LYS A 281 -21.89 23.17 1.31
CA LYS A 281 -21.29 24.07 0.32
C LYS A 281 -19.96 23.58 -0.23
N HIS A 282 -19.15 22.91 0.59
CA HIS A 282 -17.75 22.62 0.26
C HIS A 282 -17.44 21.12 0.05
N GLY A 283 -18.44 20.24 0.16
CA GLY A 283 -18.27 18.80 -0.04
C GLY A 283 -17.95 18.05 1.25
N GLY A 284 -17.45 16.82 1.11
CA GLY A 284 -17.17 15.92 2.23
C GLY A 284 -15.69 15.68 2.51
N CYS A 285 -15.38 15.34 3.75
CA CYS A 285 -14.09 14.79 4.14
C CYS A 285 -14.28 13.54 5.00
N VAL A 286 -13.50 12.49 4.73
CA VAL A 286 -13.46 11.26 5.54
C VAL A 286 -12.18 11.25 6.37
N ILE A 287 -12.32 10.89 7.63
CA ILE A 287 -11.26 10.80 8.64
C ILE A 287 -10.99 9.33 8.93
N ILE A 288 -9.74 8.91 8.79
CA ILE A 288 -9.27 7.58 9.20
C ILE A 288 -8.08 7.77 10.15
N PRO A 289 -8.28 7.59 11.47
CA PRO A 289 -7.20 7.50 12.43
C PRO A 289 -6.23 6.37 12.09
N ARG A 290 -4.93 6.65 12.17
CA ARG A 290 -3.84 5.72 11.86
C ARG A 290 -2.96 5.50 13.09
N GLU A 291 -2.04 4.55 12.97
CA GLU A 291 -0.95 4.32 13.90
C GLU A 291 -0.06 5.56 14.13
N ASP A 292 0.70 5.57 15.22
CA ASP A 292 1.69 6.61 15.56
C ASP A 292 1.18 8.06 15.57
N GLY A 293 -0.13 8.23 15.78
CA GLY A 293 -0.76 9.54 15.82
C GLY A 293 -1.04 10.15 14.45
N TYR A 294 -0.80 9.43 13.36
CA TYR A 294 -1.21 9.88 12.04
C TYR A 294 -2.73 9.82 11.89
N ILE A 295 -3.26 10.67 11.03
CA ILE A 295 -4.63 10.64 10.56
C ILE A 295 -4.57 10.73 9.05
N ARG A 296 -5.32 9.87 8.37
CA ARG A 296 -5.58 9.99 6.94
C ARG A 296 -6.85 10.80 6.73
N LEU A 297 -6.73 11.87 5.95
CA LEU A 297 -7.87 12.65 5.47
C LEU A 297 -8.10 12.39 3.99
N TYR A 298 -9.31 11.97 3.63
CA TYR A 298 -9.80 12.04 2.24
C TYR A 298 -10.64 13.31 2.12
N THR A 299 -10.13 14.32 1.44
CA THR A 299 -10.80 15.62 1.28
C THR A 299 -11.36 15.73 -0.13
N GLN A 300 -12.69 15.87 -0.26
CA GLN A 300 -13.30 16.11 -1.55
C GLN A 300 -12.86 17.48 -2.08
N LEU A 301 -12.34 17.49 -3.30
CA LEU A 301 -11.88 18.70 -3.96
C LEU A 301 -13.01 19.29 -4.80
N ASP A 302 -13.23 20.59 -4.64
CA ASP A 302 -14.08 21.36 -5.54
C ASP A 302 -13.27 21.75 -6.77
N ILE A 303 -13.34 20.92 -7.80
CA ILE A 303 -12.68 21.15 -9.09
C ILE A 303 -13.20 22.38 -9.85
N SER A 304 -14.36 22.95 -9.51
CA SER A 304 -14.76 24.25 -10.06
C SER A 304 -13.83 25.38 -9.59
N MET A 305 -13.09 25.16 -8.50
CA MET A 305 -12.03 26.05 -8.03
C MET A 305 -10.69 25.87 -8.76
N ALA A 306 -10.54 24.90 -9.68
CA ALA A 306 -9.28 24.69 -10.40
C ALA A 306 -8.82 25.95 -11.16
N GLY A 307 -9.75 26.70 -11.77
CA GLY A 307 -9.44 27.98 -12.41
C GLY A 307 -8.92 29.05 -11.43
N PRO A 308 -9.67 29.39 -10.37
CA PRO A 308 -9.17 30.28 -9.31
C PRO A 308 -7.87 29.82 -8.64
N LEU A 309 -7.66 28.51 -8.48
CA LEU A 309 -6.42 27.92 -7.97
C LEU A 309 -5.26 28.14 -8.95
N ALA A 310 -5.46 27.95 -10.26
CA ALA A 310 -4.48 28.28 -11.29
C ALA A 310 -4.09 29.77 -11.26
N VAL A 311 -5.05 30.69 -11.05
CA VAL A 311 -4.77 32.13 -10.88
C VAL A 311 -3.95 32.41 -9.62
N SER A 312 -4.32 31.79 -8.49
CA SER A 312 -3.55 31.89 -7.23
C SER A 312 -2.12 31.32 -7.38
N ARG A 313 -1.96 30.26 -8.16
CA ARG A 313 -0.65 29.65 -8.46
C ARG A 313 0.20 30.56 -9.34
N GLN A 314 -0.36 31.15 -10.39
CA GLN A 314 0.36 32.11 -11.24
C GLN A 314 0.75 33.38 -10.48
N ALA A 315 -0.03 33.76 -9.46
CA ALA A 315 0.35 34.84 -8.55
C ALA A 315 1.49 34.47 -7.58
N ARG A 316 1.63 33.18 -7.20
CA ARG A 316 2.72 32.68 -6.33
C ARG A 316 3.99 32.31 -7.11
N ASP A 317 3.83 31.79 -8.32
CA ASP A 317 4.90 31.45 -9.27
C ASP A 317 4.50 31.91 -10.69
N PRO A 318 5.01 33.08 -11.13
CA PRO A 318 4.72 33.63 -12.46
C PRO A 318 5.19 32.76 -13.63
N THR A 319 6.03 31.75 -13.39
CA THR A 319 6.57 30.86 -14.44
C THR A 319 5.67 29.65 -14.73
N PHE A 320 4.65 29.42 -13.89
CA PHE A 320 3.69 28.34 -14.06
C PHE A 320 2.76 28.58 -15.26
N ASN A 321 2.61 27.58 -16.14
CA ASN A 321 1.73 27.65 -17.32
C ASN A 321 0.91 26.35 -17.43
N GLU A 322 -0.42 26.45 -17.36
CA GLU A 322 -1.31 25.28 -17.34
C GLU A 322 -1.53 24.72 -18.75
N SER A 323 -1.36 23.40 -18.93
CA SER A 323 -1.47 22.74 -20.23
C SER A 323 -2.93 22.41 -20.59
N GLY A 324 -3.60 23.32 -21.30
CA GLY A 324 -4.69 22.95 -22.21
C GLY A 324 -5.98 22.40 -21.58
N GLY A 325 -6.50 23.03 -20.52
CA GLY A 325 -7.89 22.84 -20.09
C GLY A 325 -8.24 21.48 -19.47
N LYS A 326 -7.24 20.65 -19.15
CA LYS A 326 -7.39 19.48 -18.27
C LYS A 326 -6.68 19.78 -16.96
N ILE A 327 -7.37 19.59 -15.84
CA ILE A 327 -6.79 19.76 -14.49
C ILE A 327 -5.59 18.84 -14.37
N ASP A 328 -4.40 19.42 -14.21
CA ASP A 328 -3.24 18.64 -13.82
C ASP A 328 -3.34 18.33 -12.33
N VAL A 329 -3.86 17.14 -12.00
CA VAL A 329 -3.99 16.68 -10.60
C VAL A 329 -2.66 16.62 -9.87
N HIS A 330 -1.54 16.53 -10.58
CA HIS A 330 -0.19 16.52 -9.98
C HIS A 330 0.27 17.91 -9.54
N SER A 331 -0.42 18.97 -9.97
CA SER A 331 -0.14 20.36 -9.57
C SER A 331 -0.81 20.78 -8.26
N ILE A 332 -1.71 19.95 -7.70
CA ILE A 332 -2.44 20.28 -6.46
C ILE A 332 -1.53 20.02 -5.26
N THR A 333 -1.32 21.06 -4.44
CA THR A 333 -0.41 20.96 -3.29
C THR A 333 -1.14 20.52 -2.01
N PRO A 334 -0.42 19.97 -1.02
CA PRO A 334 -1.02 19.63 0.27
C PRO A 334 -1.67 20.81 0.99
N GLU A 335 -1.13 22.02 0.87
CA GLU A 335 -1.70 23.25 1.46
C GLU A 335 -3.07 23.57 0.88
N GLU A 336 -3.24 23.39 -0.44
CA GLU A 336 -4.53 23.62 -1.11
C GLU A 336 -5.57 22.60 -0.65
N VAL A 337 -5.16 21.34 -0.44
CA VAL A 337 -6.03 20.30 0.13
C VAL A 337 -6.38 20.62 1.59
N LEU A 338 -5.42 21.10 2.40
CA LEU A 338 -5.67 21.50 3.78
C LEU A 338 -6.60 22.72 3.89
N GLU A 339 -6.48 23.68 2.97
CA GLU A 339 -7.39 24.83 2.89
C GLU A 339 -8.82 24.36 2.61
N GLN A 340 -8.99 23.47 1.64
CA GLN A 340 -10.29 22.88 1.33
C GLN A 340 -10.85 22.08 2.52
N ALA A 341 -10.02 21.30 3.21
CA ALA A 341 -10.41 20.58 4.42
C ALA A 341 -10.89 21.56 5.51
N ASN A 342 -10.19 22.68 5.74
CA ASN A 342 -10.62 23.70 6.71
C ASN A 342 -11.98 24.33 6.36
N ARG A 343 -12.30 24.50 5.07
CA ARG A 343 -13.64 24.98 4.64
C ARG A 343 -14.73 23.96 4.96
N ILE A 344 -14.44 22.67 4.76
CA ILE A 344 -15.35 21.56 5.07
C ILE A 344 -15.55 21.43 6.60
N PHE A 345 -14.48 21.58 7.38
CA PHE A 345 -14.48 21.39 8.84
C PHE A 345 -15.04 22.58 9.63
N SER A 346 -15.33 23.73 9.00
CA SER A 346 -15.84 24.90 9.70
C SER A 346 -17.02 24.56 10.64
N PRO A 347 -17.01 25.04 11.91
CA PRO A 347 -16.11 26.05 12.47
C PRO A 347 -14.75 25.53 12.97
N TYR A 348 -14.53 24.22 12.98
CA TYR A 348 -13.28 23.62 13.45
C TYR A 348 -12.11 23.94 12.51
N LYS A 349 -10.89 23.86 13.05
CA LYS A 349 -9.64 24.20 12.37
C LYS A 349 -8.71 23.00 12.29
N LEU A 350 -8.01 22.89 11.18
CA LEU A 350 -6.98 21.89 10.92
C LEU A 350 -5.68 22.61 10.57
N LYS A 351 -4.57 22.19 11.16
CA LYS A 351 -3.22 22.59 10.77
C LYS A 351 -2.32 21.36 10.70
N PHE A 352 -1.32 21.39 9.82
CA PHE A 352 -0.27 20.37 9.88
C PHE A 352 0.46 20.47 11.22
N GLY A 353 0.67 19.33 11.85
CA GLY A 353 1.46 19.16 13.08
C GLY A 353 2.80 18.47 12.84
N ALA A 354 3.00 17.89 11.65
CA ALA A 354 4.23 17.21 11.24
C ALA A 354 4.40 17.24 9.70
N PRO A 355 5.58 16.87 9.17
CA PRO A 355 5.75 16.53 7.76
C PRO A 355 4.77 15.44 7.30
N LEU A 356 4.27 15.55 6.07
CA LEU A 356 3.36 14.55 5.48
C LEU A 356 4.03 13.18 5.39
N SER A 357 3.36 12.15 5.90
CA SER A 357 3.79 10.77 5.66
C SER A 357 3.43 10.31 4.25
N TRP A 358 2.31 10.77 3.68
CA TRP A 358 1.88 10.37 2.35
C TRP A 358 0.90 11.39 1.75
N PHE A 359 0.94 11.55 0.43
CA PHE A 359 0.07 12.46 -0.32
C PHE A 359 -0.32 11.85 -1.67
N ALA A 360 -1.60 11.96 -2.04
CA ALA A 360 -2.05 11.66 -3.41
C ALA A 360 -3.35 12.38 -3.76
N ILE A 361 -3.56 12.61 -5.06
CA ILE A 361 -4.86 13.04 -5.60
C ILE A 361 -5.46 11.89 -6.41
N TRP A 362 -6.65 11.43 -6.01
CA TRP A 362 -7.35 10.35 -6.69
C TRP A 362 -8.64 10.84 -7.33
N LYS A 363 -8.85 10.47 -8.60
CA LYS A 363 -10.14 10.60 -9.27
C LYS A 363 -11.00 9.39 -8.92
N SER A 364 -12.22 9.63 -8.45
CA SER A 364 -13.18 8.57 -8.14
C SER A 364 -13.61 7.86 -9.42
N LYS A 365 -13.25 6.58 -9.51
CA LYS A 365 -13.49 5.69 -10.64
C LYS A 365 -13.93 4.33 -10.12
N ALA A 366 -14.96 3.75 -10.72
CA ALA A 366 -15.36 2.37 -10.50
C ALA A 366 -15.19 1.60 -11.80
N ASP A 367 -14.31 0.60 -11.81
CA ASP A 367 -14.08 -0.31 -12.94
C ASP A 367 -14.31 -1.75 -12.47
N LEU A 368 -14.95 -2.56 -13.31
CA LEU A 368 -15.18 -3.99 -13.11
C LEU A 368 -14.71 -4.76 -14.35
N MET A 369 -14.27 -6.00 -14.16
CA MET A 369 -14.10 -6.94 -15.26
C MET A 369 -15.30 -7.89 -15.28
N MET A 370 -15.87 -8.13 -16.45
CA MET A 370 -16.95 -9.12 -16.60
C MET A 370 -16.46 -10.56 -16.50
N SER A 371 -15.16 -10.79 -16.72
CA SER A 371 -14.51 -12.08 -16.53
C SER A 371 -13.18 -11.95 -15.79
N LEU A 372 -12.83 -13.00 -15.03
CA LEU A 372 -11.58 -13.09 -14.27
C LEU A 372 -10.63 -14.16 -14.83
N ARG A 373 -11.00 -14.78 -15.96
CA ARG A 373 -10.24 -15.86 -16.60
C ARG A 373 -10.31 -15.68 -18.12
N ASN A 374 -9.45 -16.39 -18.83
CA ASN A 374 -9.62 -16.52 -20.27
C ASN A 374 -10.83 -17.45 -20.51
N GLU A 375 -11.91 -16.94 -21.11
CA GLU A 375 -13.12 -17.72 -21.40
C GLU A 375 -13.03 -18.48 -22.72
N GLU A 376 -12.00 -18.24 -23.54
CA GLU A 376 -11.83 -18.90 -24.84
C GLU A 376 -11.22 -20.31 -24.77
N ASN A 377 -11.15 -20.97 -23.60
CA ASN A 377 -10.58 -22.31 -23.45
C ASN A 377 -11.38 -23.26 -22.53
#